data_AF-A0A522WQ32-F1
#
_entry.id   AF-A0A522WQ32-F1
#
_cell.length_a   1.000
_cell.length_b   1.000
_cell.length_c   1.000
_cell.angle_alpha   90.00
_cell.angle_beta   90.00
_cell.angle_gamma   90.00
#
_symmetry.space_group_name_H-M   'P 1'
#
loop_
_entity.id
_entity.type
_entity.pdbx_description
1 polymer ?
#
loop_
_entity_poly.entity_id
_entity_poly.type
_entity_poly.pdbx_seq_one_letter_code
_entity_poly.pdbx_strand_id
1 'polypeptide(L)'
;MRQPNMFKHPVRALSYAVLLFFSLSYPITSVAALALKATTGDQQVTLQWGRLTSATNYGVCYATETISDINNCLNYADGTWQDITKTRLVIGKLTNGKKYYFRVLAENSVDTLEISATIDAIPIPNKAYGLNDTGITTCSDGANNKLPCPVDGYPNQDAESGRDIAKSNNSNGHAGFDFTKISSTGAALAANAKTWNCVKDNVTGLMWEVKTDDNGLHDKNWRYSWYEPDNSKNGGNVGAQNGGSCGSTSACDTDAYVKAVNAAGWCGYKDWRIPRQAELHSIVDYSRYKPAINTRYFPNTVKNARFWSSSSLAYDSSSAWIVYFYDGGGGLDGKDYGDYVRLVRSGQ
;
A
#
# COMPACT_ATOMS: atom_id res chain seq x y z
N MET A 1 9.37 70.55 20.02
CA MET A 1 9.14 70.40 18.56
C MET A 1 9.96 69.23 18.04
N ARG A 2 9.30 68.35 17.28
CA ARG A 2 9.79 67.39 16.27
C ARG A 2 10.67 66.19 16.68
N GLN A 3 9.96 65.07 16.84
CA GLN A 3 10.07 63.73 16.21
C GLN A 3 11.40 63.16 15.63
N PRO A 4 11.59 61.82 15.73
CA PRO A 4 12.68 61.05 15.13
C PRO A 4 12.33 60.56 13.70
N ASN A 5 13.32 60.48 12.80
CA ASN A 5 13.16 59.95 11.45
C ASN A 5 13.56 58.48 11.32
N MET A 6 12.61 57.70 10.82
CA MET A 6 12.73 56.32 10.32
C MET A 6 13.59 56.26 9.04
N PHE A 7 14.48 55.27 8.95
CA PHE A 7 15.08 54.84 7.69
C PHE A 7 14.11 53.94 6.92
N LYS A 8 13.73 54.35 5.71
CA LYS A 8 13.07 53.52 4.68
C LYS A 8 14.12 53.14 3.63
N HIS A 9 14.26 51.85 3.33
CA HIS A 9 15.01 51.35 2.18
C HIS A 9 14.19 51.48 0.88
N PRO A 10 14.82 51.76 -0.28
CA PRO A 10 14.12 51.98 -1.54
C PRO A 10 13.79 50.68 -2.28
N VAL A 11 12.58 50.65 -2.83
CA VAL A 11 12.09 49.66 -3.81
C VAL A 11 12.73 49.97 -5.18
N ARG A 12 13.36 48.97 -5.82
CA ARG A 12 13.83 49.08 -7.21
C ARG A 12 12.74 48.61 -8.17
N ALA A 13 12.21 49.54 -8.96
CA ALA A 13 11.47 49.25 -10.18
C ALA A 13 12.46 48.99 -11.33
N LEU A 14 12.22 47.96 -12.14
CA LEU A 14 12.92 47.75 -13.40
C LEU A 14 11.90 47.60 -14.54
N SER A 15 12.21 48.31 -15.62
CA SER A 15 11.37 48.63 -16.77
C SER A 15 11.40 47.49 -17.81
N TYR A 16 10.24 47.15 -18.39
CA TYR A 16 10.14 46.17 -19.49
C TYR A 16 10.40 46.85 -20.83
N ALA A 17 11.44 46.39 -21.56
CA ALA A 17 11.66 46.70 -22.96
C ALA A 17 11.08 45.58 -23.83
N VAL A 18 10.27 45.96 -24.83
CA VAL A 18 9.64 45.06 -25.80
C VAL A 18 10.66 44.71 -26.89
N LEU A 19 10.92 43.42 -27.11
CA LEU A 19 11.67 42.89 -28.25
C LEU A 19 10.83 41.85 -28.98
N LEU A 20 10.44 42.20 -30.21
CA LEU A 20 9.73 41.35 -31.16
C LEU A 20 10.67 40.26 -31.70
N PHE A 21 10.31 38.98 -31.54
CA PHE A 21 10.92 37.86 -32.26
C PHE A 21 9.82 37.08 -33.02
N PHE A 22 10.05 36.87 -34.32
CA PHE A 22 9.27 35.96 -35.17
C PHE A 22 9.42 34.53 -34.66
N SER A 23 8.31 33.84 -34.35
CA SER A 23 8.29 32.43 -33.97
C SER A 23 7.89 31.54 -35.17
N LEU A 24 8.76 30.60 -35.53
CA LEU A 24 8.38 29.41 -36.29
C LEU A 24 7.72 28.43 -35.33
N SER A 25 6.43 28.16 -35.54
CA SER A 25 5.62 27.27 -34.72
C SER A 25 5.86 25.81 -35.08
N TYR A 26 6.62 25.10 -34.25
CA TYR A 26 6.56 23.64 -34.17
C TYR A 26 5.62 23.24 -33.02
N PRO A 27 4.69 22.30 -33.21
CA PRO A 27 3.85 21.82 -32.13
C PRO A 27 4.70 21.00 -31.16
N ILE A 28 5.07 21.58 -30.03
CA ILE A 28 5.62 20.82 -28.90
C ILE A 28 4.44 20.08 -28.27
N THR A 29 4.43 18.77 -28.40
CA THR A 29 3.61 17.88 -27.56
C THR A 29 4.11 18.00 -26.13
N SER A 30 3.50 18.90 -25.37
CA SER A 30 3.74 19.13 -23.94
C SER A 30 3.37 17.87 -23.13
N VAL A 31 4.37 17.05 -22.82
CA VAL A 31 4.33 16.15 -21.66
C VAL A 31 5.11 16.88 -20.58
N ALA A 32 4.43 17.42 -19.56
CA ALA A 32 5.07 18.18 -18.47
C ALA A 32 6.21 17.36 -17.86
N ALA A 33 7.47 17.78 -18.06
CA ALA A 33 8.65 16.95 -17.90
C ALA A 33 8.96 16.63 -16.42
N LEU A 34 8.34 17.35 -15.48
CA LEU A 34 8.37 17.00 -14.06
C LEU A 34 7.45 15.81 -13.72
N ALA A 35 6.31 15.60 -14.38
CA ALA A 35 5.40 14.46 -14.11
C ALA A 35 5.24 14.12 -12.61
N LEU A 36 4.88 15.11 -11.78
CA LEU A 36 4.80 15.00 -10.32
C LEU A 36 3.81 13.91 -9.87
N LYS A 37 4.25 13.05 -8.94
CA LYS A 37 3.44 11.99 -8.33
C LYS A 37 3.46 12.10 -6.80
N ALA A 38 2.35 11.71 -6.18
CA ALA A 38 2.21 11.62 -4.73
C ALA A 38 1.86 10.18 -4.31
N THR A 39 2.50 9.70 -3.24
CA THR A 39 2.19 8.43 -2.57
C THR A 39 1.84 8.72 -1.12
N THR A 40 0.63 8.36 -0.69
CA THR A 40 0.13 8.66 0.66
C THR A 40 0.61 7.63 1.68
N GLY A 41 0.77 8.07 2.94
CA GLY A 41 1.01 7.23 4.10
C GLY A 41 0.52 7.92 5.38
N ASP A 42 0.74 7.29 6.54
CA ASP A 42 0.33 7.86 7.83
C ASP A 42 0.94 9.21 8.09
N GLN A 43 0.09 10.23 8.19
CA GLN A 43 0.51 11.60 8.46
C GLN A 43 1.61 12.07 7.49
N GLN A 44 1.68 11.48 6.29
CA GLN A 44 2.73 11.78 5.34
C GLN A 44 2.31 11.62 3.88
N VAL A 45 3.00 12.36 3.01
CA VAL A 45 2.95 12.19 1.57
C VAL A 45 4.39 12.14 1.04
N THR A 46 4.71 11.13 0.26
CA THR A 46 5.95 11.08 -0.52
C THR A 46 5.69 11.65 -1.90
N LEU A 47 6.42 12.69 -2.27
CA LEU A 47 6.42 13.28 -3.61
C LEU A 47 7.62 12.78 -4.42
N GLN A 48 7.41 12.54 -5.71
CA GLN A 48 8.45 12.18 -6.65
C GLN A 48 8.17 12.77 -8.04
N TRP A 49 9.20 13.24 -8.73
CA TRP A 49 9.10 13.84 -10.07
C TRP A 49 10.30 13.47 -10.98
N GLY A 50 10.17 13.76 -12.27
CA GLY A 50 11.21 13.63 -13.28
C GLY A 50 12.34 14.65 -13.08
N ARG A 51 13.57 14.22 -13.32
CA ARG A 51 14.74 15.12 -13.25
C ARG A 51 14.88 15.92 -14.55
N LEU A 52 15.15 17.21 -14.42
CA LEU A 52 15.61 18.06 -15.52
C LEU A 52 17.13 18.17 -15.46
N THR A 53 17.81 17.94 -16.58
CA THR A 53 19.28 17.95 -16.65
C THR A 53 19.88 19.29 -16.24
N SER A 54 19.20 20.39 -16.59
CA SER A 54 19.61 21.75 -16.27
C SER A 54 19.20 22.24 -14.88
N ALA A 55 18.34 21.49 -14.15
CA ALA A 55 17.91 21.90 -12.81
C ALA A 55 18.97 21.57 -11.76
N THR A 56 19.29 22.55 -10.93
CA THR A 56 20.20 22.39 -9.78
C THR A 56 19.46 22.31 -8.45
N ASN A 57 18.27 22.90 -8.38
CA ASN A 57 17.40 22.92 -7.20
C ASN A 57 15.93 22.71 -7.58
N TYR A 58 15.13 22.39 -6.56
CA TYR A 58 13.68 22.29 -6.63
C TYR A 58 13.03 22.97 -5.44
N GLY A 59 12.02 23.78 -5.72
CA GLY A 59 11.10 24.34 -4.73
C GLY A 59 9.82 23.52 -4.66
N VAL A 60 9.48 23.01 -3.49
CA VAL A 60 8.24 22.24 -3.27
C VAL A 60 7.27 23.09 -2.46
N CYS A 61 6.09 23.37 -3.04
CA CYS A 61 5.00 24.01 -2.35
C CYS A 61 3.91 22.99 -1.99
N TYR A 62 3.41 23.06 -0.76
CA TYR A 62 2.18 22.36 -0.38
C TYR A 62 1.27 23.22 0.49
N ALA A 63 -0.04 23.03 0.33
CA ALA A 63 -1.08 23.80 1.01
C ALA A 63 -2.36 22.96 1.20
N THR A 64 -3.36 23.50 1.89
CA THR A 64 -4.66 22.85 2.13
C THR A 64 -5.79 23.38 1.25
N GLU A 65 -5.43 24.24 0.30
CA GLU A 65 -6.27 24.69 -0.81
C GLU A 65 -5.49 24.62 -2.14
N THR A 66 -6.20 24.70 -3.25
CA THR A 66 -5.63 24.51 -4.59
C THR A 66 -4.59 25.60 -4.90
N ILE A 67 -3.35 25.17 -5.17
CA ILE A 67 -2.25 26.06 -5.56
C ILE A 67 -2.39 26.41 -7.04
N SER A 68 -2.80 27.63 -7.35
CA SER A 68 -2.91 28.15 -8.73
C SER A 68 -1.60 28.77 -9.23
N ASP A 69 -0.85 29.44 -8.36
CA ASP A 69 0.44 30.06 -8.64
C ASP A 69 1.44 29.70 -7.55
N ILE A 70 2.47 28.93 -7.92
CA ILE A 70 3.46 28.40 -6.98
C ILE A 70 4.27 29.50 -6.29
N ASN A 71 4.42 30.67 -6.92
CA ASN A 71 5.19 31.79 -6.35
C ASN A 71 4.51 32.41 -5.12
N ASN A 72 3.20 32.17 -4.96
CA ASN A 72 2.41 32.65 -3.83
C ASN A 72 2.21 31.57 -2.77
N CYS A 73 3.08 30.56 -2.71
CA CYS A 73 2.92 29.39 -1.85
C CYS A 73 2.49 29.72 -0.41
N LEU A 74 3.17 30.68 0.22
CA LEU A 74 2.96 31.06 1.61
C LEU A 74 1.66 31.86 1.85
N ASN A 75 0.98 32.29 0.78
CA ASN A 75 -0.29 33.01 0.86
C ASN A 75 -1.49 32.06 0.91
N TYR A 76 -1.31 30.78 0.58
CA TYR A 76 -2.36 29.77 0.65
C TYR A 76 -2.53 29.24 2.08
N ALA A 77 -3.72 28.72 2.39
CA ALA A 77 -4.03 28.09 3.67
C ALA A 77 -3.06 26.93 4.01
N ASP A 78 -2.36 27.05 5.13
CA ASP A 78 -1.29 26.13 5.56
C ASP A 78 -0.14 25.98 4.53
N GLY A 79 0.06 27.00 3.70
CA GLY A 79 1.08 27.05 2.65
C GLY A 79 2.50 26.93 3.19
N THR A 80 3.24 25.94 2.71
CA THR A 80 4.62 25.66 3.14
C THR A 80 5.52 25.46 1.93
N TRP A 81 6.70 26.07 1.99
CA TRP A 81 7.75 25.97 0.98
C TRP A 81 8.94 25.15 1.50
N GLN A 82 9.49 24.29 0.64
CA GLN A 82 10.72 23.56 0.95
C GLN A 82 11.65 23.46 -0.27
N ASP A 83 12.89 23.89 -0.11
CA ASP A 83 13.94 23.75 -1.12
C ASP A 83 14.70 22.42 -0.94
N ILE A 84 14.89 21.69 -2.04
CA ILE A 84 15.65 20.45 -2.08
C ILE A 84 16.43 20.28 -3.38
N THR A 85 17.43 19.41 -3.37
CA THR A 85 18.24 19.05 -4.56
C THR A 85 17.89 17.69 -5.16
N LYS A 86 17.06 16.90 -4.46
CA LYS A 86 16.63 15.56 -4.89
C LYS A 86 15.28 15.64 -5.59
N THR A 87 14.95 14.64 -6.40
CA THR A 87 13.63 14.53 -7.05
C THR A 87 12.61 13.73 -6.23
N ARG A 88 12.85 13.60 -4.92
CA ARG A 88 11.98 12.90 -3.97
C ARG A 88 11.97 13.63 -2.64
N LEU A 89 10.78 13.84 -2.09
CA LEU A 89 10.56 14.44 -0.77
C LEU A 89 9.52 13.65 0.02
N VAL A 90 9.76 13.44 1.31
CA VAL A 90 8.75 12.92 2.25
C VAL A 90 8.30 14.09 3.13
N ILE A 91 7.04 14.48 2.99
CA ILE A 91 6.39 15.49 3.82
C ILE A 91 5.65 14.76 4.93
N GLY A 92 6.09 14.92 6.18
CA GLY A 92 5.47 14.30 7.35
C GLY A 92 4.64 15.29 8.18
N LYS A 93 4.09 14.82 9.31
CA LYS A 93 3.24 15.59 10.24
C LYS A 93 1.99 16.19 9.60
N LEU A 94 1.50 15.57 8.53
CA LEU A 94 0.23 15.93 7.91
C LEU A 94 -0.93 15.34 8.70
N THR A 95 -2.11 15.93 8.59
CA THR A 95 -3.32 15.41 9.22
C THR A 95 -3.97 14.37 8.32
N ASN A 96 -4.16 13.16 8.83
CA ASN A 96 -4.90 12.13 8.12
C ASN A 96 -6.34 12.54 7.81
N GLY A 97 -6.85 12.17 6.64
CA GLY A 97 -8.20 12.52 6.18
C GLY A 97 -8.34 13.98 5.69
N LYS A 98 -7.32 14.83 5.90
CA LYS A 98 -7.27 16.20 5.35
C LYS A 98 -6.65 16.18 3.95
N LYS A 99 -7.25 16.87 2.99
CA LYS A 99 -6.71 17.00 1.64
C LYS A 99 -5.60 18.05 1.59
N TYR A 100 -4.53 17.74 0.87
CA TYR A 100 -3.41 18.63 0.60
C TYR A 100 -3.15 18.72 -0.90
N TYR A 101 -2.67 19.88 -1.35
CA TYR A 101 -2.32 20.17 -2.73
C TYR A 101 -0.81 20.41 -2.82
N PHE A 102 -0.20 19.96 -3.91
CA PHE A 102 1.25 19.94 -4.09
C PHE A 102 1.63 20.45 -5.47
N ARG A 103 2.74 21.18 -5.52
CA ARG A 103 3.30 21.68 -6.78
C ARG A 103 4.82 21.84 -6.65
N VAL A 104 5.56 21.59 -7.73
CA VAL A 104 7.03 21.64 -7.75
C VAL A 104 7.52 22.63 -8.80
N LEU A 105 8.47 23.47 -8.40
CA LEU A 105 9.25 24.38 -9.23
C LEU A 105 10.64 23.77 -9.45
N ALA A 106 11.10 23.70 -10.69
CA ALA A 106 12.48 23.37 -11.02
C ALA A 106 13.23 24.63 -11.43
N GLU A 107 14.44 24.81 -10.91
CA GLU A 107 15.23 26.01 -11.13
C GLU A 107 16.72 25.68 -11.27
N ASN A 108 17.46 26.63 -11.82
CA ASN A 108 18.90 26.69 -11.72
C ASN A 108 19.34 27.99 -11.05
N SER A 109 20.64 28.28 -11.03
CA SER A 109 21.17 29.50 -10.40
C SER A 109 20.72 30.81 -11.06
N VAL A 110 20.01 30.75 -12.19
CA VAL A 110 19.68 31.91 -13.02
C VAL A 110 18.18 32.06 -13.22
N ASP A 111 17.47 30.97 -13.52
CA ASP A 111 16.09 31.00 -13.99
C ASP A 111 15.23 29.86 -13.43
N THR A 112 13.93 30.14 -13.40
CA THR A 112 12.86 29.14 -13.34
C THR A 112 12.83 28.35 -14.65
N LEU A 113 12.91 27.03 -14.56
CA LEU A 113 12.92 26.13 -15.70
C LEU A 113 11.53 25.58 -16.01
N GLU A 114 10.86 25.01 -15.02
CA GLU A 114 9.55 24.37 -15.20
C GLU A 114 8.77 24.31 -13.90
N ILE A 115 7.43 24.30 -14.03
CA ILE A 115 6.50 24.15 -12.90
C ILE A 115 5.59 22.97 -13.18
N SER A 116 5.42 22.06 -12.22
CA SER A 116 4.51 20.93 -12.35
C SER A 116 3.05 21.39 -12.42
N ALA A 117 2.16 20.51 -12.90
CA ALA A 117 0.74 20.62 -12.60
C ALA A 117 0.51 20.50 -11.07
N THR A 118 -0.59 21.08 -10.60
CA THR A 118 -1.05 20.90 -9.22
C THR A 118 -1.67 19.51 -9.09
N ILE A 119 -1.24 18.74 -8.09
CA ILE A 119 -1.83 17.47 -7.72
C ILE A 119 -2.34 17.53 -6.28
N ASP A 120 -3.27 16.64 -5.90
CA ASP A 120 -3.74 16.51 -4.53
C ASP A 120 -3.50 15.11 -3.97
N ALA A 121 -3.43 15.03 -2.65
CA ALA A 121 -3.38 13.77 -1.92
C ALA A 121 -4.03 13.91 -0.54
N ILE A 122 -4.58 12.81 -0.03
CA ILE A 122 -5.15 12.73 1.33
C ILE A 122 -4.27 11.74 2.09
N PRO A 123 -3.43 12.18 3.05
CA PRO A 123 -2.77 11.28 3.98
C PRO A 123 -3.84 10.41 4.61
N ILE A 124 -3.61 9.12 4.56
CA ILE A 124 -4.47 8.14 5.19
C ILE A 124 -3.70 7.60 6.37
N PRO A 125 -4.35 7.36 7.53
CA PRO A 125 -3.66 6.66 8.59
C PRO A 125 -3.05 5.41 7.98
N ASN A 126 -1.80 5.12 8.33
CA ASN A 126 -1.40 3.73 8.35
C ASN A 126 -2.40 3.16 9.33
N LYS A 127 -3.40 2.44 8.83
CA LYS A 127 -4.22 1.63 9.70
C LYS A 127 -3.19 0.78 10.42
N ALA A 128 -2.92 1.10 11.68
CA ALA A 128 -2.18 0.22 12.55
C ALA A 128 -3.12 -0.97 12.66
N TYR A 129 -2.99 -1.88 11.68
CA TYR A 129 -3.72 -3.13 11.67
C TYR A 129 -3.35 -3.75 13.01
N GLY A 130 -4.32 -3.95 13.90
CA GLY A 130 -4.07 -4.77 15.06
C GLY A 130 -3.49 -6.08 14.54
N LEU A 131 -2.35 -6.50 15.07
CA LEU A 131 -1.80 -7.79 14.67
C LEU A 131 -2.66 -8.87 15.32
N ASN A 132 -3.06 -9.86 14.52
CA ASN A 132 -3.53 -11.09 15.12
C ASN A 132 -2.40 -11.69 15.95
N ASP A 133 -2.80 -12.50 16.92
CA ASP A 133 -1.86 -13.34 17.63
C ASP A 133 -1.32 -14.46 16.73
N THR A 134 -0.37 -15.25 17.21
CA THR A 134 0.18 -16.35 16.42
C THR A 134 -0.71 -17.60 16.41
N GLY A 135 -1.64 -17.69 17.36
CA GLY A 135 -2.48 -18.86 17.61
C GLY A 135 -1.83 -19.93 18.51
N ILE A 136 -0.56 -19.75 18.91
CA ILE A 136 0.11 -20.66 19.86
C ILE A 136 -0.42 -20.39 21.27
N THR A 137 -0.93 -21.44 21.93
CA THR A 137 -1.53 -21.34 23.29
C THR A 137 -0.80 -22.17 24.34
N THR A 138 0.38 -22.68 23.98
CA THR A 138 1.18 -23.57 24.84
C THR A 138 2.64 -23.20 24.78
N CYS A 139 3.35 -23.46 25.87
CA CYS A 139 4.77 -23.19 26.04
C CYS A 139 5.62 -24.41 25.65
N SER A 140 6.94 -24.25 25.74
CA SER A 140 7.97 -25.24 25.48
C SER A 140 9.14 -25.10 26.46
N ASP A 141 9.92 -26.16 26.61
CA ASP A 141 11.23 -26.14 27.27
C ASP A 141 12.31 -26.68 26.31
N GLY A 142 13.52 -26.93 26.79
CA GLY A 142 14.62 -27.46 25.98
C GLY A 142 14.42 -28.90 25.47
N ALA A 143 13.39 -29.61 25.92
CA ALA A 143 13.14 -31.03 25.62
C ALA A 143 11.73 -31.31 25.07
N ASN A 144 10.74 -30.49 25.42
CA ASN A 144 9.31 -30.74 25.20
C ASN A 144 8.61 -29.51 24.64
N ASN A 145 7.66 -29.76 23.73
CA ASN A 145 6.73 -28.76 23.22
C ASN A 145 5.33 -29.00 23.80
N LYS A 146 4.46 -27.98 23.71
CA LYS A 146 3.05 -28.04 24.11
C LYS A 146 2.81 -28.20 25.61
N LEU A 147 3.67 -27.58 26.42
CA LEU A 147 3.54 -27.52 27.87
C LEU A 147 2.51 -26.45 28.29
N PRO A 148 1.86 -26.60 29.45
CA PRO A 148 1.14 -25.50 30.09
C PRO A 148 2.07 -24.33 30.38
N CYS A 149 1.57 -23.11 30.28
CA CYS A 149 2.30 -21.89 30.63
C CYS A 149 1.98 -21.41 32.06
N PRO A 150 2.91 -20.74 32.76
CA PRO A 150 4.29 -20.50 32.36
C PRO A 150 5.19 -21.73 32.60
N VAL A 151 6.36 -21.76 31.94
CA VAL A 151 7.39 -22.80 32.16
C VAL A 151 8.60 -22.20 32.89
N ASP A 152 8.95 -22.78 34.05
CA ASP A 152 10.07 -22.26 34.87
C ASP A 152 11.40 -22.32 34.11
N GLY A 153 12.16 -21.23 34.16
CA GLY A 153 13.40 -21.06 33.39
C GLY A 153 13.22 -20.73 31.90
N TYR A 154 11.99 -20.66 31.37
CA TYR A 154 11.69 -20.33 29.97
C TYR A 154 10.64 -19.21 29.84
N PRO A 155 10.94 -17.98 30.32
CA PRO A 155 9.98 -16.86 30.33
C PRO A 155 9.81 -16.19 28.96
N ASN A 156 8.72 -15.43 28.79
CA ASN A 156 8.39 -14.62 27.61
C ASN A 156 8.08 -15.46 26.37
N GLN A 157 7.40 -16.58 26.57
CA GLN A 157 6.89 -17.38 25.46
C GLN A 157 5.61 -16.76 24.91
N ASP A 158 5.33 -17.03 23.63
CA ASP A 158 4.20 -16.44 22.92
C ASP A 158 2.87 -16.65 23.68
N ALA A 159 2.63 -17.89 24.12
CA ALA A 159 1.45 -18.26 24.89
C ALA A 159 1.34 -17.64 26.30
N GLU A 160 2.30 -16.80 26.72
CA GLU A 160 2.29 -16.04 27.97
C GLU A 160 1.85 -14.58 27.76
N SER A 161 1.61 -14.15 26.52
CA SER A 161 1.26 -12.76 26.22
C SER A 161 0.48 -12.61 24.93
N GLY A 162 -0.50 -11.71 24.90
CA GLY A 162 -1.21 -11.39 23.67
C GLY A 162 -2.73 -11.50 23.81
N ARG A 163 -3.38 -11.65 22.66
CA ARG A 163 -4.83 -11.81 22.56
C ARG A 163 -5.28 -13.23 22.91
N ASP A 164 -4.40 -14.22 22.79
CA ASP A 164 -4.62 -15.60 23.19
C ASP A 164 -4.85 -15.75 24.72
N ILE A 165 -4.32 -14.84 25.55
CA ILE A 165 -4.65 -14.75 26.98
C ILE A 165 -5.81 -13.79 27.23
N ALA A 166 -5.77 -12.59 26.63
CA ALA A 166 -6.71 -11.53 26.98
C ALA A 166 -8.13 -11.72 26.40
N LYS A 167 -8.25 -12.42 25.25
CA LYS A 167 -9.49 -12.54 24.46
C LYS A 167 -9.58 -13.85 23.66
N SER A 168 -9.07 -14.97 24.17
CA SER A 168 -9.25 -16.26 23.49
C SER A 168 -10.71 -16.70 23.53
N ASN A 169 -11.44 -16.45 22.45
CA ASN A 169 -12.69 -17.12 22.17
C ASN A 169 -12.59 -17.89 20.85
N ASN A 170 -12.53 -19.22 20.94
CA ASN A 170 -12.50 -20.10 19.75
C ASN A 170 -13.80 -20.07 18.91
N SER A 171 -14.72 -19.14 19.22
CA SER A 171 -16.03 -19.01 18.60
C SER A 171 -15.95 -18.41 17.21
N ASN A 172 -15.13 -17.36 17.03
CA ASN A 172 -15.01 -16.60 15.79
C ASN A 172 -13.58 -16.45 15.25
N GLY A 173 -12.61 -17.15 15.83
CA GLY A 173 -11.22 -17.26 15.38
C GLY A 173 -10.51 -18.21 16.34
N HIS A 174 -9.35 -18.76 15.98
CA HIS A 174 -8.59 -19.57 16.94
C HIS A 174 -7.77 -18.64 17.84
N ALA A 175 -7.63 -18.90 19.15
CA ALA A 175 -6.54 -18.36 19.99
C ALA A 175 -5.98 -16.96 19.61
N GLY A 176 -6.80 -15.91 19.72
CA GLY A 176 -6.33 -14.55 19.40
C GLY A 176 -6.44 -14.15 17.92
N PHE A 177 -7.20 -14.89 17.12
CA PHE A 177 -7.81 -14.45 15.86
C PHE A 177 -9.28 -14.04 16.09
N ASP A 178 -9.82 -13.12 15.29
CA ASP A 178 -11.23 -12.70 15.36
C ASP A 178 -11.76 -12.39 13.95
N PHE A 179 -12.66 -13.24 13.45
CA PHE A 179 -13.15 -13.21 12.08
C PHE A 179 -14.68 -13.17 11.97
N THR A 180 -15.16 -12.33 11.05
CA THR A 180 -16.56 -12.24 10.62
C THR A 180 -16.71 -12.76 9.20
N LYS A 181 -17.67 -13.67 8.96
CA LYS A 181 -18.04 -14.11 7.61
C LYS A 181 -18.83 -13.01 6.90
N ILE A 182 -18.54 -12.79 5.61
CA ILE A 182 -19.14 -11.73 4.81
C ILE A 182 -19.80 -12.34 3.56
N SER A 183 -21.03 -11.91 3.26
CA SER A 183 -21.79 -12.35 2.10
C SER A 183 -21.23 -11.81 0.78
N SER A 184 -21.77 -12.29 -0.34
CA SER A 184 -21.51 -11.75 -1.69
C SER A 184 -21.90 -10.28 -1.85
N THR A 185 -22.75 -9.73 -0.97
CA THR A 185 -23.17 -8.32 -0.99
C THR A 185 -22.42 -7.44 0.01
N GLY A 186 -21.46 -8.01 0.76
CA GLY A 186 -20.69 -7.27 1.77
C GLY A 186 -21.33 -7.23 3.15
N ALA A 187 -22.46 -7.92 3.36
CA ALA A 187 -23.13 -7.97 4.65
C ALA A 187 -22.45 -8.96 5.61
N ALA A 188 -22.41 -8.63 6.90
CA ALA A 188 -21.95 -9.54 7.94
C ALA A 188 -22.92 -10.73 8.09
N LEU A 189 -22.37 -11.92 8.26
CA LEU A 189 -23.11 -13.17 8.41
C LEU A 189 -22.90 -13.76 9.81
N ALA A 190 -23.87 -14.55 10.24
CA ALA A 190 -23.77 -15.33 11.48
C ALA A 190 -22.57 -16.30 11.43
N ALA A 191 -21.97 -16.58 12.59
CA ALA A 191 -20.79 -17.46 12.69
C ALA A 191 -21.03 -18.89 12.17
N ASN A 192 -22.29 -19.36 12.24
CA ASN A 192 -22.74 -20.67 11.76
C ASN A 192 -23.15 -20.69 10.28
N ALA A 193 -23.06 -19.57 9.56
CA ALA A 193 -23.34 -19.50 8.13
C ALA A 193 -22.53 -20.55 7.36
N LYS A 194 -23.22 -21.25 6.45
CA LYS A 194 -22.64 -22.36 5.67
C LYS A 194 -21.90 -21.88 4.42
N THR A 195 -22.26 -20.70 3.92
CA THR A 195 -21.68 -20.08 2.74
C THR A 195 -21.33 -18.62 3.04
N TRP A 196 -20.20 -18.17 2.52
CA TRP A 196 -19.70 -16.79 2.59
C TRP A 196 -18.66 -16.60 1.48
N ASN A 197 -18.41 -15.35 1.10
CA ASN A 197 -17.54 -15.01 -0.04
C ASN A 197 -16.28 -14.26 0.41
N CYS A 198 -16.34 -13.62 1.58
CA CYS A 198 -15.23 -12.89 2.17
C CYS A 198 -15.17 -13.11 3.68
N VAL A 199 -14.02 -12.79 4.26
CA VAL A 199 -13.80 -12.79 5.72
C VAL A 199 -13.27 -11.43 6.14
N LYS A 200 -13.97 -10.75 7.05
CA LYS A 200 -13.43 -9.59 7.75
C LYS A 200 -12.64 -10.08 8.95
N ASP A 201 -11.40 -9.66 9.04
CA ASP A 201 -10.59 -9.76 10.24
C ASP A 201 -10.89 -8.53 11.11
N ASN A 202 -11.43 -8.76 12.30
CA ASN A 202 -11.85 -7.69 13.21
C ASN A 202 -10.67 -7.10 13.99
N VAL A 203 -9.51 -7.77 14.02
CA VAL A 203 -8.29 -7.30 14.71
C VAL A 203 -7.52 -6.35 13.81
N THR A 204 -7.20 -6.81 12.59
CA THR A 204 -6.54 -5.96 11.60
C THR A 204 -7.53 -4.94 11.03
N GLY A 205 -8.79 -5.33 10.90
CA GLY A 205 -9.76 -4.59 10.11
C GLY A 205 -9.50 -4.75 8.61
N LEU A 206 -8.80 -5.79 8.17
CA LEU A 206 -8.70 -6.19 6.75
C LEU A 206 -9.90 -7.04 6.36
N MET A 207 -10.22 -7.07 5.06
CA MET A 207 -11.17 -8.03 4.51
C MET A 207 -10.50 -8.84 3.41
N TRP A 208 -10.70 -10.15 3.49
CA TRP A 208 -10.01 -11.15 2.70
C TRP A 208 -10.97 -11.87 1.77
N GLU A 209 -10.50 -12.10 0.54
CA GLU A 209 -11.14 -12.96 -0.43
C GLU A 209 -11.22 -14.40 0.12
N VAL A 210 -12.34 -15.09 -0.10
CA VAL A 210 -12.44 -16.55 0.09
C VAL A 210 -12.47 -17.24 -1.27
N LYS A 211 -11.57 -18.22 -1.45
CA LYS A 211 -11.46 -18.99 -2.68
C LYS A 211 -12.63 -19.96 -2.85
N THR A 212 -13.01 -20.23 -4.09
CA THR A 212 -14.02 -21.21 -4.50
C THR A 212 -13.36 -22.49 -5.05
N ASP A 213 -14.18 -23.47 -5.45
CA ASP A 213 -13.76 -24.71 -6.10
C ASP A 213 -14.81 -25.04 -7.19
N ASP A 214 -14.89 -24.16 -8.18
CA ASP A 214 -15.98 -24.05 -9.15
C ASP A 214 -15.53 -23.71 -10.58
N ASN A 215 -14.21 -23.66 -10.83
CA ASN A 215 -13.60 -23.15 -12.05
C ASN A 215 -14.00 -21.69 -12.40
N GLY A 216 -14.57 -20.95 -11.45
CA GLY A 216 -14.91 -19.54 -11.58
C GLY A 216 -13.71 -18.63 -11.29
N LEU A 217 -13.90 -17.31 -11.36
CA LEU A 217 -12.82 -16.32 -11.17
C LEU A 217 -12.03 -16.50 -9.84
N HIS A 218 -12.69 -17.01 -8.79
CA HIS A 218 -12.12 -17.15 -7.46
C HIS A 218 -11.63 -18.58 -7.15
N ASP A 219 -11.49 -19.44 -8.17
CA ASP A 219 -11.14 -20.83 -7.97
C ASP A 219 -9.78 -20.99 -7.27
N LYS A 220 -9.71 -21.96 -6.36
CA LYS A 220 -8.52 -22.26 -5.57
C LYS A 220 -7.36 -22.80 -6.41
N ASN A 221 -7.62 -23.36 -7.59
CA ASN A 221 -6.61 -23.98 -8.44
C ASN A 221 -5.90 -22.97 -9.34
N TRP A 222 -6.40 -21.73 -9.42
CA TRP A 222 -5.78 -20.69 -10.23
C TRP A 222 -4.45 -20.21 -9.69
N ARG A 223 -3.53 -20.04 -10.62
CA ARG A 223 -2.18 -19.53 -10.41
C ARG A 223 -1.94 -18.37 -11.36
N TYR A 224 -1.18 -17.39 -10.90
CA TYR A 224 -0.95 -16.14 -11.59
C TYR A 224 0.55 -15.84 -11.58
N SER A 225 1.10 -15.35 -12.69
CA SER A 225 2.41 -14.72 -12.67
C SER A 225 2.33 -13.35 -11.99
N TRP A 226 3.44 -12.89 -11.45
CA TRP A 226 3.49 -11.59 -10.80
C TRP A 226 3.67 -10.50 -11.87
N TYR A 227 2.74 -9.54 -11.91
CA TYR A 227 2.77 -8.42 -12.83
C TYR A 227 2.17 -7.16 -12.17
N GLU A 228 2.91 -6.05 -12.25
CA GLU A 228 2.49 -4.73 -11.75
C GLU A 228 3.01 -3.64 -12.71
N PRO A 229 2.14 -3.11 -13.61
CA PRO A 229 2.53 -2.11 -14.61
C PRO A 229 2.89 -0.74 -14.03
N ASP A 230 2.50 -0.45 -12.78
CA ASP A 230 2.87 0.80 -12.12
C ASP A 230 4.32 0.74 -11.61
N ASN A 231 5.22 1.44 -12.30
CA ASN A 231 6.63 1.57 -11.92
C ASN A 231 6.87 2.11 -10.50
N SER A 232 5.88 2.74 -9.86
CA SER A 232 6.01 3.16 -8.46
C SER A 232 5.79 2.02 -7.45
N LYS A 233 5.32 0.85 -7.90
CA LYS A 233 4.91 -0.28 -7.05
C LYS A 233 5.68 -1.58 -7.32
N ASN A 234 6.45 -1.63 -8.39
CA ASN A 234 7.03 -2.89 -8.89
C ASN A 234 8.51 -3.12 -8.58
N GLY A 235 9.14 -2.25 -7.78
CA GLY A 235 10.54 -2.40 -7.39
C GLY A 235 11.51 -2.34 -8.56
N GLY A 236 11.12 -1.74 -9.70
CA GLY A 236 11.97 -1.59 -10.88
C GLY A 236 11.87 -2.73 -11.90
N ASN A 237 11.01 -3.73 -11.68
CA ASN A 237 10.72 -4.78 -12.66
C ASN A 237 9.23 -5.08 -12.68
N VAL A 238 8.64 -4.93 -13.86
CA VAL A 238 7.20 -5.05 -14.09
C VAL A 238 6.65 -6.46 -13.89
N GLY A 239 7.51 -7.49 -13.97
CA GLY A 239 7.11 -8.90 -13.90
C GLY A 239 6.65 -9.47 -15.25
N ALA A 240 5.93 -10.60 -15.21
CA ALA A 240 5.54 -11.34 -16.40
C ALA A 240 4.02 -11.33 -16.60
N GLN A 241 3.57 -10.96 -17.81
CA GLN A 241 2.16 -11.02 -18.19
C GLN A 241 1.73 -12.45 -18.52
N ASN A 242 0.52 -12.81 -18.12
CA ASN A 242 -0.15 -14.05 -18.51
C ASN A 242 0.69 -15.35 -18.39
N GLY A 243 1.53 -15.46 -17.35
CA GLY A 243 2.41 -16.63 -17.13
C GLY A 243 1.79 -17.74 -16.27
N GLY A 244 0.61 -17.50 -15.68
CA GLY A 244 -0.08 -18.46 -14.83
C GLY A 244 -1.04 -19.41 -15.54
N SER A 245 -1.94 -20.03 -14.76
CA SER A 245 -3.02 -20.90 -15.24
C SER A 245 -4.30 -20.58 -14.47
N CYS A 246 -5.30 -20.02 -15.15
CA CYS A 246 -6.47 -19.42 -14.53
C CYS A 246 -7.79 -19.65 -15.32
N GLY A 247 -7.88 -20.74 -16.08
CA GLY A 247 -9.13 -21.19 -16.71
C GLY A 247 -9.77 -20.20 -17.70
N SER A 248 -8.97 -19.31 -18.31
CA SER A 248 -9.45 -18.21 -19.18
C SER A 248 -10.41 -17.22 -18.50
N THR A 249 -10.45 -17.18 -17.17
CA THR A 249 -11.25 -16.21 -16.40
C THR A 249 -10.69 -14.79 -16.44
N SER A 250 -9.40 -14.67 -16.80
CA SER A 250 -8.63 -13.43 -16.95
C SER A 250 -7.35 -13.75 -17.74
N ALA A 251 -6.51 -12.74 -18.01
CA ALA A 251 -5.09 -13.03 -18.24
C ALA A 251 -4.49 -13.50 -16.92
N CYS A 252 -3.66 -14.54 -16.96
CA CYS A 252 -3.20 -15.23 -15.76
C CYS A 252 -1.99 -14.55 -15.09
N ASP A 253 -2.15 -13.27 -14.78
CA ASP A 253 -1.23 -12.46 -14.00
C ASP A 253 -1.96 -11.65 -12.91
N THR A 254 -1.22 -11.16 -11.92
CA THR A 254 -1.79 -10.52 -10.72
C THR A 254 -2.59 -9.25 -11.02
N ASP A 255 -2.14 -8.39 -11.94
CA ASP A 255 -2.82 -7.14 -12.28
C ASP A 255 -4.14 -7.42 -13.02
N ALA A 256 -4.13 -8.33 -13.99
CA ALA A 256 -5.35 -8.76 -14.69
C ALA A 256 -6.36 -9.41 -13.74
N TYR A 257 -5.89 -10.22 -12.79
CA TYR A 257 -6.75 -10.82 -11.78
C TYR A 257 -7.41 -9.78 -10.87
N VAL A 258 -6.62 -8.84 -10.34
CA VAL A 258 -7.13 -7.72 -9.52
C VAL A 258 -8.16 -6.90 -10.29
N LYS A 259 -7.90 -6.58 -11.56
CA LYS A 259 -8.85 -5.86 -12.43
C LYS A 259 -10.15 -6.63 -12.63
N ALA A 260 -10.08 -7.94 -12.88
CA ALA A 260 -11.26 -8.77 -13.06
C ALA A 260 -12.13 -8.83 -11.79
N VAL A 261 -11.52 -9.01 -10.62
CA VAL A 261 -12.24 -9.05 -9.34
C VAL A 261 -12.89 -7.70 -9.02
N ASN A 262 -12.18 -6.59 -9.27
CA ASN A 262 -12.71 -5.25 -9.05
C ASN A 262 -13.81 -4.87 -10.05
N ALA A 263 -13.74 -5.36 -11.29
CA ALA A 263 -14.84 -5.21 -12.25
C ALA A 263 -16.10 -5.94 -11.78
N ALA A 264 -15.94 -7.16 -11.24
CA ALA A 264 -17.04 -7.98 -10.73
C ALA A 264 -17.66 -7.43 -9.43
N GLY A 265 -16.92 -6.66 -8.64
CA GLY A 265 -17.43 -6.11 -7.38
C GLY A 265 -17.56 -7.16 -6.27
N TRP A 266 -16.55 -8.02 -6.11
CA TRP A 266 -16.61 -9.14 -5.15
C TRP A 266 -16.90 -8.68 -3.72
N CYS A 267 -17.88 -9.33 -3.09
CA CYS A 267 -18.44 -8.96 -1.79
C CYS A 267 -18.95 -7.50 -1.72
N GLY A 268 -19.39 -6.93 -2.85
CA GLY A 268 -19.86 -5.55 -2.94
C GLY A 268 -18.75 -4.49 -3.06
N TYR A 269 -17.49 -4.89 -3.24
CA TYR A 269 -16.34 -3.99 -3.19
C TYR A 269 -15.46 -4.07 -4.45
N LYS A 270 -14.79 -2.96 -4.78
CA LYS A 270 -13.97 -2.76 -6.00
C LYS A 270 -12.57 -2.22 -5.74
N ASP A 271 -12.12 -2.29 -4.49
CA ASP A 271 -10.83 -1.82 -3.98
C ASP A 271 -9.93 -2.99 -3.53
N TRP A 272 -10.10 -4.16 -4.15
CA TRP A 272 -9.26 -5.33 -3.91
C TRP A 272 -7.86 -5.14 -4.47
N ARG A 273 -6.86 -5.68 -3.76
CA ARG A 273 -5.45 -5.63 -4.12
C ARG A 273 -4.72 -6.89 -3.68
N ILE A 274 -3.53 -7.11 -4.24
CA ILE A 274 -2.59 -8.11 -3.73
C ILE A 274 -2.14 -7.68 -2.30
N PRO A 275 -2.13 -8.60 -1.32
CA PRO A 275 -1.69 -8.31 0.03
C PRO A 275 -0.19 -8.00 0.09
N ARG A 276 0.24 -7.30 1.13
CA ARG A 276 1.66 -7.22 1.52
C ARG A 276 2.04 -8.51 2.26
N GLN A 277 3.34 -8.81 2.32
CA GLN A 277 3.82 -10.01 3.02
C GLN A 277 3.34 -10.06 4.49
N ALA A 278 3.44 -8.94 5.20
CA ALA A 278 2.96 -8.85 6.59
C ALA A 278 1.45 -9.09 6.75
N GLU A 279 0.64 -8.71 5.75
CA GLU A 279 -0.81 -8.97 5.78
C GLU A 279 -1.10 -10.46 5.56
N LEU A 280 -0.36 -11.14 4.67
CA LEU A 280 -0.50 -12.59 4.53
C LEU A 280 -0.13 -13.33 5.82
N HIS A 281 0.96 -12.93 6.47
CA HIS A 281 1.33 -13.50 7.77
C HIS A 281 0.30 -13.21 8.85
N SER A 282 -0.45 -12.10 8.77
CA SER A 282 -1.47 -11.78 9.78
C SER A 282 -2.65 -12.74 9.79
N ILE A 283 -2.81 -13.63 8.81
CA ILE A 283 -3.85 -14.68 8.80
C ILE A 283 -3.27 -16.10 8.94
N VAL A 284 -1.97 -16.22 9.22
CA VAL A 284 -1.31 -17.49 9.49
C VAL A 284 -1.57 -17.91 10.94
N ASP A 285 -2.10 -19.10 11.14
CA ASP A 285 -2.28 -19.72 12.46
C ASP A 285 -1.14 -20.72 12.69
N TYR A 286 -0.11 -20.31 13.44
CA TYR A 286 1.13 -21.06 13.63
C TYR A 286 0.96 -22.30 14.51
N SER A 287 -0.18 -22.44 15.19
CA SER A 287 -0.55 -23.69 15.88
C SER A 287 -0.95 -24.80 14.91
N ARG A 288 -1.14 -24.47 13.63
CA ARG A 288 -1.66 -25.36 12.60
C ARG A 288 -0.63 -25.60 11.52
N TYR A 289 -0.81 -26.73 10.86
CA TYR A 289 0.08 -27.21 9.81
C TYR A 289 -0.73 -27.91 8.72
N LYS A 290 -0.42 -27.65 7.45
CA LYS A 290 -1.09 -28.22 6.26
C LYS A 290 -2.62 -28.08 6.22
N PRO A 291 -3.20 -26.87 6.20
CA PRO A 291 -2.52 -25.58 6.11
C PRO A 291 -2.50 -24.80 7.45
N ALA A 292 -1.51 -23.94 7.62
CA ALA A 292 -1.32 -22.98 8.72
C ALA A 292 -2.26 -21.76 8.59
N ILE A 293 -3.57 -22.00 8.49
CA ILE A 293 -4.61 -20.95 8.39
C ILE A 293 -5.92 -21.49 8.95
N ASN A 294 -6.80 -20.62 9.46
CA ASN A 294 -8.13 -21.01 9.92
C ASN A 294 -9.07 -21.52 8.80
N THR A 295 -9.16 -22.83 8.58
CA THR A 295 -9.93 -23.43 7.48
C THR A 295 -11.44 -23.36 7.70
N ARG A 296 -11.91 -23.03 8.91
CA ARG A 296 -13.34 -22.73 9.16
C ARG A 296 -13.76 -21.41 8.50
N TYR A 297 -12.80 -20.52 8.25
CA TYR A 297 -13.00 -19.22 7.60
C TYR A 297 -12.44 -19.19 6.18
N PHE A 298 -11.39 -19.98 5.90
CA PHE A 298 -10.71 -20.07 4.61
C PHE A 298 -10.73 -21.50 4.04
N PRO A 299 -11.90 -22.08 3.72
CA PRO A 299 -12.08 -23.53 3.47
C PRO A 299 -11.40 -24.08 2.21
N ASN A 300 -10.98 -23.24 1.27
CA ASN A 300 -10.33 -23.66 0.02
C ASN A 300 -8.89 -23.17 -0.10
N THR A 301 -8.16 -23.12 1.01
CA THR A 301 -6.72 -22.87 0.96
C THR A 301 -5.98 -24.14 0.55
N VAL A 302 -5.28 -24.10 -0.59
CA VAL A 302 -4.48 -25.22 -1.08
C VAL A 302 -3.33 -25.49 -0.09
N LYS A 303 -3.16 -26.75 0.33
CA LYS A 303 -2.28 -27.12 1.44
C LYS A 303 -0.79 -26.87 1.19
N ASN A 304 -0.33 -27.05 -0.05
CA ASN A 304 1.07 -26.89 -0.46
C ASN A 304 1.21 -25.70 -1.42
N ALA A 305 0.58 -24.58 -1.10
CA ALA A 305 0.54 -23.40 -1.95
C ALA A 305 1.37 -22.25 -1.39
N ARG A 306 2.03 -21.57 -2.33
CA ARG A 306 2.73 -20.29 -2.15
C ARG A 306 1.80 -19.19 -2.61
N PHE A 307 1.67 -18.15 -1.80
CA PHE A 307 0.81 -17.02 -2.08
C PHE A 307 1.63 -15.76 -2.34
N TRP A 308 1.39 -15.12 -3.48
CA TRP A 308 2.04 -13.87 -3.84
C TRP A 308 1.70 -12.75 -2.86
N SER A 309 2.73 -11.99 -2.50
CA SER A 309 2.57 -10.64 -1.98
C SER A 309 2.88 -9.59 -3.05
N SER A 310 2.47 -8.35 -2.79
CA SER A 310 2.81 -7.16 -3.60
C SER A 310 4.25 -6.68 -3.37
N SER A 311 4.98 -7.30 -2.43
CA SER A 311 6.31 -6.84 -2.02
C SER A 311 7.37 -7.40 -2.98
N SER A 312 7.94 -6.54 -3.82
CA SER A 312 9.14 -6.89 -4.60
C SER A 312 10.37 -7.01 -3.70
N LEU A 313 11.31 -7.89 -4.05
CA LEU A 313 12.56 -8.02 -3.31
C LEU A 313 13.51 -6.85 -3.62
N ALA A 314 14.07 -6.23 -2.59
CA ALA A 314 14.91 -5.05 -2.75
C ALA A 314 16.28 -5.35 -3.40
N TYR A 315 16.83 -6.55 -3.16
CA TYR A 315 18.13 -6.97 -3.70
C TYR A 315 18.03 -7.47 -5.14
N ASP A 316 16.89 -8.02 -5.54
CA ASP A 316 16.64 -8.56 -6.88
C ASP A 316 15.21 -8.26 -7.30
N SER A 317 15.06 -7.30 -8.21
CA SER A 317 13.76 -6.84 -8.68
C SER A 317 12.99 -7.89 -9.47
N SER A 318 13.65 -8.94 -10.00
CA SER A 318 13.02 -10.05 -10.71
C SER A 318 12.23 -11.00 -9.80
N SER A 319 12.37 -10.86 -8.48
CA SER A 319 11.74 -11.70 -7.46
C SER A 319 10.73 -10.91 -6.62
N ALA A 320 9.72 -11.60 -6.09
CA ALA A 320 8.76 -11.06 -5.13
C ALA A 320 8.59 -11.98 -3.91
N TRP A 321 8.15 -11.41 -2.79
CA TRP A 321 7.91 -12.17 -1.56
C TRP A 321 6.64 -13.00 -1.65
N ILE A 322 6.69 -14.21 -1.10
CA ILE A 322 5.60 -15.15 -0.97
C ILE A 322 5.41 -15.61 0.48
N VAL A 323 4.22 -16.13 0.79
CA VAL A 323 3.93 -16.83 2.05
C VAL A 323 3.43 -18.24 1.74
N TYR A 324 3.97 -19.22 2.47
CA TYR A 324 3.58 -20.63 2.39
C TYR A 324 2.52 -20.90 3.46
N PHE A 325 1.27 -21.11 3.06
CA PHE A 325 0.26 -21.59 4.03
C PHE A 325 0.43 -23.07 4.41
N TYR A 326 1.46 -23.74 3.91
CA TYR A 326 1.82 -25.08 4.37
C TYR A 326 2.20 -25.10 5.85
N ASP A 327 3.04 -24.15 6.26
CA ASP A 327 3.63 -24.02 7.60
C ASP A 327 3.64 -22.58 8.14
N GLY A 328 3.23 -21.60 7.34
CA GLY A 328 3.24 -20.19 7.72
C GLY A 328 4.54 -19.45 7.37
N GLY A 329 5.51 -20.12 6.74
CA GLY A 329 6.81 -19.54 6.39
C GLY A 329 6.73 -18.49 5.29
N GLY A 330 7.72 -17.60 5.24
CA GLY A 330 7.94 -16.66 4.14
C GLY A 330 9.03 -17.14 3.19
N GLY A 331 9.00 -16.67 1.95
CA GLY A 331 10.09 -16.91 0.99
C GLY A 331 10.02 -15.98 -0.21
N LEU A 332 10.73 -16.36 -1.26
CA LEU A 332 10.88 -15.59 -2.49
C LEU A 332 10.56 -16.50 -3.66
N ASP A 333 9.97 -15.95 -4.71
CA ASP A 333 9.88 -16.63 -6.00
C ASP A 333 10.03 -15.64 -7.16
N GLY A 334 10.43 -16.14 -8.33
CA GLY A 334 10.60 -15.35 -9.55
C GLY A 334 9.25 -14.85 -10.06
N LYS A 335 9.20 -13.60 -10.51
CA LYS A 335 7.94 -12.95 -10.96
C LYS A 335 7.30 -13.64 -12.19
N ASP A 336 8.05 -14.47 -12.90
CA ASP A 336 7.62 -15.29 -14.03
C ASP A 336 6.94 -16.61 -13.64
N TYR A 337 7.05 -17.05 -12.38
CA TYR A 337 6.39 -18.26 -11.91
C TYR A 337 4.91 -18.04 -11.60
N GLY A 338 4.10 -19.10 -11.79
CA GLY A 338 2.70 -19.11 -11.43
C GLY A 338 2.46 -19.53 -9.97
N ASP A 339 2.03 -18.60 -9.13
CA ASP A 339 1.67 -18.84 -7.73
C ASP A 339 0.24 -18.39 -7.40
N TYR A 340 -0.24 -18.78 -6.21
CA TYR A 340 -1.60 -18.52 -5.78
C TYR A 340 -1.77 -17.08 -5.31
N VAL A 341 -3.00 -16.58 -5.39
CA VAL A 341 -3.35 -15.23 -4.93
C VAL A 341 -4.60 -15.32 -4.06
N ARG A 342 -4.56 -14.59 -2.93
CA ARG A 342 -5.73 -14.26 -2.12
C ARG A 342 -5.76 -12.75 -1.97
N LEU A 343 -6.76 -12.11 -2.56
CA LEU A 343 -6.87 -10.66 -2.51
C LEU A 343 -7.28 -10.19 -1.11
N VAL A 344 -6.85 -8.98 -0.80
CA VAL A 344 -7.21 -8.26 0.41
C VAL A 344 -7.71 -6.88 0.04
N ARG A 345 -8.55 -6.32 0.89
CA ARG A 345 -8.89 -4.89 0.89
C ARG A 345 -8.78 -4.32 2.29
N SER A 346 -8.56 -3.02 2.37
CA SER A 346 -8.66 -2.29 3.63
C SER A 346 -10.11 -2.34 4.10
N GLY A 347 -10.37 -2.78 5.33
CA GLY A 347 -11.71 -2.69 5.89
C GLY A 347 -12.02 -1.29 6.36
N GLN A 348 -13.32 -0.97 6.38
CA GLN A 348 -13.87 0.19 7.07
C GLN A 348 -13.72 0.05 8.57
#